data_AF-A0A7L5JN08-F1
#
_entry.id   AF-A0A7L5JN08-F1
#
_cell.length_a   1.000
_cell.length_b   1.000
_cell.length_c   1.000
_cell.angle_alpha   90.00
_cell.angle_beta   90.00
_cell.angle_gamma   90.00
#
_symmetry.space_group_name_H-M   'P 1'
#
loop_
_entity.id
_entity.type
_entity.pdbx_description
1 polymer ?
#
loop_
_entity_poly.entity_id
_entity_poly.type
_entity_poly.pdbx_seq_one_letter_code
_entity_poly.pdbx_strand_id
1 'polypeptide(L)'
;MRKFLNKVLLVGAISLFANNLFAQETICYKNGVTSPSEIETTPLNGIVCKNQLSVNDMKKDGWNVLDIQIKTVDGKLNYSYYFYKIDSLKAAPKINSVNEKAEFSVRPIGTKIMNLENNKSTINVGNLIVGQTGIVVHIYDNDKRSIVANAKVISSNPNSSVVEFFSFDDLKQDALPITNRNVSINDVLVLNYMYNSSLLIAPNFDSFQAVRNEFKENNFIHSDIFAAKLKYNNRPYPTKEDIQQFAMEQNLGTVFFVLDGKIFVVDSKTFTILDSYRFTFDQKEQQIPFYTRVEDIESPFYQIAFIFGDEKLTYNDYYKKILGIK
;
A
#
# COMPACT_ATOMS: atom_id res chain seq x y z
N MET A 1 -80.88 6.90 -7.28
CA MET A 1 -80.41 8.04 -8.10
C MET A 1 -79.08 8.57 -7.54
N ARG A 2 -77.99 8.21 -8.22
CA ARG A 2 -76.77 8.99 -8.51
C ARG A 2 -76.37 10.13 -7.58
N LYS A 3 -75.23 9.97 -6.88
CA LYS A 3 -74.20 10.98 -6.50
C LYS A 3 -72.96 10.17 -6.01
N PHE A 4 -71.69 10.45 -6.23
CA PHE A 4 -70.90 11.41 -7.02
C PHE A 4 -69.46 10.82 -7.07
N LEU A 5 -68.70 11.14 -8.12
CA LEU A 5 -67.27 10.87 -8.24
C LEU A 5 -66.45 11.54 -7.12
N ASN A 6 -65.42 10.85 -6.59
CA ASN A 6 -63.99 11.17 -6.78
C ASN A 6 -63.15 10.22 -5.90
N LYS A 7 -62.36 9.35 -6.54
CA LYS A 7 -60.89 9.49 -6.66
C LYS A 7 -60.22 9.70 -5.30
N VAL A 8 -59.52 8.67 -4.81
CA VAL A 8 -58.10 8.71 -4.44
C VAL A 8 -57.65 7.33 -3.92
N LEU A 9 -56.65 6.79 -4.62
CA LEU A 9 -55.61 5.82 -4.23
C LEU A 9 -56.01 4.40 -3.82
N LEU A 10 -56.13 3.53 -4.84
CA LEU A 10 -55.86 2.10 -4.71
C LEU A 10 -55.11 1.60 -5.96
N VAL A 11 -53.82 1.93 -6.05
CA VAL A 11 -52.81 1.19 -6.84
C VAL A 11 -51.47 1.35 -6.12
N GLY A 12 -51.30 0.59 -5.03
CA GLY A 12 -50.03 0.45 -4.31
C GLY A 12 -49.49 -0.96 -4.52
N ALA A 13 -49.22 -1.33 -5.78
CA ALA A 13 -48.50 -2.54 -6.14
C ALA A 13 -47.95 -2.36 -7.56
N ILE A 14 -46.71 -2.78 -7.76
CA ILE A 14 -45.89 -2.68 -8.99
C ILE A 14 -45.03 -1.40 -9.07
N SER A 15 -43.97 -1.38 -8.25
CA SER A 15 -42.63 -0.97 -8.70
C SER A 15 -41.59 -1.32 -7.64
N LEU A 16 -41.40 -2.62 -7.38
CA LEU A 16 -40.12 -3.11 -6.87
C LEU A 16 -39.26 -3.46 -8.09
N PHE A 17 -38.79 -2.44 -8.80
CA PHE A 17 -37.58 -2.62 -9.60
C PHE A 17 -36.44 -2.66 -8.60
N ALA A 18 -35.93 -3.87 -8.34
CA ALA A 18 -34.63 -4.04 -7.74
C ALA A 18 -33.63 -3.30 -8.64
N ASN A 19 -33.06 -2.20 -8.15
CA ASN A 19 -31.86 -1.61 -8.73
C ASN A 19 -30.71 -2.60 -8.46
N ASN A 20 -30.58 -3.61 -9.33
CA ASN A 20 -29.32 -4.29 -9.48
C ASN A 20 -28.34 -3.26 -10.06
N LEU A 21 -27.38 -2.84 -9.25
CA LEU A 21 -26.24 -2.06 -9.71
C LEU A 21 -25.44 -2.97 -10.65
N PHE A 22 -25.67 -2.86 -11.96
CA PHE A 22 -24.84 -3.58 -12.93
C PHE A 22 -23.54 -2.79 -13.11
N ALA A 23 -22.46 -3.24 -12.45
CA ALA A 23 -21.12 -2.98 -12.97
C ALA A 23 -21.05 -3.61 -14.37
N GLN A 24 -20.58 -2.86 -15.37
CA GLN A 24 -20.38 -3.45 -16.69
C GLN A 24 -19.09 -4.25 -16.64
N GLU A 25 -19.18 -5.56 -16.90
CA GLU A 25 -18.03 -6.44 -16.96
C GLU A 25 -17.84 -6.97 -18.37
N THR A 26 -16.60 -7.15 -18.78
CA THR A 26 -16.28 -7.76 -20.07
C THR A 26 -14.96 -8.50 -20.01
N ILE A 27 -14.82 -9.53 -20.81
CA ILE A 27 -13.58 -10.30 -20.92
C ILE A 27 -12.98 -10.04 -22.30
N CYS A 28 -11.70 -9.69 -22.31
CA CYS A 28 -10.91 -9.59 -23.51
C CYS A 28 -9.64 -10.42 -23.43
N TYR A 29 -9.28 -11.11 -24.50
CA TYR A 29 -8.20 -12.10 -24.47
C TYR A 29 -7.30 -12.07 -25.70
N LYS A 30 -6.08 -12.59 -25.55
CA LYS A 30 -5.12 -12.79 -26.63
C LYS A 30 -4.34 -14.08 -26.40
N ASN A 31 -4.33 -14.95 -27.40
CA ASN A 31 -3.62 -16.22 -27.36
C ASN A 31 -2.32 -16.17 -28.15
N GLY A 32 -1.33 -16.95 -27.73
CA GLY A 32 -0.11 -17.17 -28.49
C GLY A 32 0.92 -16.04 -28.41
N VAL A 33 0.92 -15.27 -27.32
CA VAL A 33 1.82 -14.14 -27.11
C VAL A 33 3.22 -14.64 -26.73
N THR A 34 4.24 -14.19 -27.45
CA THR A 34 5.65 -14.60 -27.25
C THR A 34 6.42 -13.66 -26.32
N SER A 35 5.99 -12.40 -26.22
CA SER A 35 6.63 -11.38 -25.40
C SER A 35 5.60 -10.72 -24.48
N PRO A 36 5.73 -10.85 -23.14
CA PRO A 36 4.86 -10.17 -22.19
C PRO A 36 4.83 -8.64 -22.35
N SER A 37 5.89 -8.03 -22.89
CA SER A 37 6.04 -6.58 -22.98
C SER A 37 5.09 -5.91 -23.99
N GLU A 38 4.53 -6.68 -24.94
CA GLU A 38 3.68 -6.16 -26.03
C GLU A 38 2.18 -6.30 -25.75
N ILE A 39 1.79 -6.99 -24.68
CA ILE A 39 0.39 -7.35 -24.44
C ILE A 39 -0.52 -6.15 -24.15
N GLU A 40 0.02 -5.11 -23.50
CA GLU A 40 -0.78 -3.94 -23.11
C GLU A 40 -1.15 -3.03 -24.30
N THR A 41 -0.40 -3.11 -25.40
CA THR A 41 -0.61 -2.32 -26.63
C THR A 41 -1.20 -3.15 -27.77
N THR A 42 -1.24 -4.48 -27.64
CA THR A 42 -1.79 -5.36 -28.66
C THR A 42 -3.32 -5.38 -28.62
N PRO A 43 -4.02 -5.30 -29.78
CA PRO A 43 -5.46 -5.45 -29.82
C PRO A 43 -5.95 -6.82 -29.32
N LEU A 44 -6.95 -6.78 -28.43
CA LEU A 44 -7.50 -7.96 -27.76
C LEU A 44 -8.81 -8.41 -28.42
N ASN A 45 -9.03 -9.72 -28.45
CA ASN A 45 -10.33 -10.28 -28.82
C ASN A 45 -11.30 -10.14 -27.64
N GLY A 46 -12.61 -10.14 -27.90
CA GLY A 46 -13.63 -10.03 -26.86
C GLY A 46 -14.85 -9.24 -27.33
N ILE A 47 -15.92 -9.26 -26.55
CA ILE A 47 -17.20 -8.62 -26.92
C ILE A 47 -17.02 -7.11 -27.07
N VAL A 48 -16.31 -6.48 -26.12
CA VAL A 48 -16.02 -5.04 -26.14
C VAL A 48 -14.78 -4.74 -26.97
N CYS A 49 -13.70 -5.52 -26.80
CA CYS A 49 -12.42 -5.22 -27.46
C CYS A 49 -12.40 -5.47 -28.97
N LYS A 50 -13.20 -6.42 -29.48
CA LYS A 50 -13.44 -6.68 -30.91
C LYS A 50 -12.19 -6.77 -31.80
N ASN A 51 -11.05 -7.19 -31.24
CA ASN A 51 -9.74 -7.21 -31.90
C ASN A 51 -9.29 -5.83 -32.43
N GLN A 52 -9.75 -4.76 -31.79
CA GLN A 52 -9.44 -3.36 -32.14
C GLN A 52 -8.89 -2.60 -30.94
N LEU A 53 -9.36 -2.89 -29.73
CA LEU A 53 -8.93 -2.20 -28.51
C LEU A 53 -7.85 -3.00 -27.79
N SER A 54 -6.77 -2.33 -27.42
CA SER A 54 -5.75 -2.84 -26.50
C SER A 54 -6.15 -2.62 -25.04
N VAL A 55 -5.38 -3.18 -24.09
CA VAL A 55 -5.56 -2.89 -22.65
C VAL A 55 -5.49 -1.39 -22.39
N ASN A 56 -4.55 -0.69 -23.06
CA ASN A 56 -4.38 0.75 -22.90
C ASN A 56 -5.55 1.55 -23.46
N ASP A 57 -6.16 1.10 -24.57
CA ASP A 57 -7.35 1.76 -25.12
C ASP A 57 -8.58 1.55 -24.24
N MET A 58 -8.73 0.35 -23.68
CA MET A 58 -9.77 0.04 -22.69
C MET A 58 -9.64 0.94 -21.46
N LYS A 59 -8.42 1.09 -20.93
CA LYS A 59 -8.12 2.02 -19.81
C LYS A 59 -8.48 3.47 -20.15
N LYS A 60 -8.14 3.93 -21.36
CA LYS A 60 -8.49 5.29 -21.84
C LYS A 60 -9.99 5.50 -21.97
N ASP A 61 -10.74 4.46 -22.34
CA ASP A 61 -12.22 4.47 -22.39
C ASP A 61 -12.86 4.35 -20.99
N GLY A 62 -12.07 4.32 -19.92
CA GLY A 62 -12.56 4.29 -18.54
C GLY A 62 -12.90 2.89 -18.02
N TRP A 63 -12.47 1.83 -18.72
CA TRP A 63 -12.48 0.47 -18.18
C TRP A 63 -11.29 0.26 -17.25
N ASN A 64 -11.51 -0.43 -16.15
CA ASN A 64 -10.48 -0.86 -15.23
C ASN A 64 -10.26 -2.36 -15.40
N VAL A 65 -9.04 -2.83 -15.20
CA VAL A 65 -8.74 -4.27 -15.21
C VAL A 65 -9.12 -4.81 -13.83
N LEU A 66 -10.10 -5.72 -13.79
CA LEU A 66 -10.50 -6.49 -12.61
C LEU A 66 -9.50 -7.61 -12.33
N ASP A 67 -9.19 -8.40 -13.36
CA ASP A 67 -8.32 -9.58 -13.25
C ASP A 67 -7.58 -9.85 -14.56
N ILE A 68 -6.47 -10.58 -14.49
CA ILE A 68 -5.72 -11.09 -15.63
C ILE A 68 -5.38 -12.55 -15.38
N GLN A 69 -5.96 -13.46 -16.17
CA GLN A 69 -5.54 -14.85 -16.19
C GLN A 69 -4.50 -15.06 -17.29
N ILE A 70 -3.40 -15.73 -16.94
CA ILE A 70 -2.33 -16.07 -17.87
C ILE A 70 -2.15 -17.58 -17.88
N LYS A 71 -2.22 -18.20 -19.06
CA LYS A 71 -1.98 -19.63 -19.24
C LYS A 71 -0.86 -19.85 -20.25
N THR A 72 0.09 -20.71 -19.91
CA THR A 72 1.15 -21.11 -20.84
C THR A 72 0.71 -22.34 -21.62
N VAL A 73 0.67 -22.23 -22.94
CA VAL A 73 0.33 -23.32 -23.86
C VAL A 73 1.40 -23.37 -24.95
N ASP A 74 2.07 -24.51 -25.10
CA ASP A 74 3.14 -24.73 -26.08
C ASP A 74 4.25 -23.65 -26.07
N GLY A 75 4.66 -23.22 -24.87
CA GLY A 75 5.70 -22.19 -24.70
C GLY A 75 5.26 -20.76 -25.05
N LYS A 76 3.97 -20.54 -25.29
CA LYS A 76 3.37 -19.21 -25.55
C LYS A 76 2.36 -18.85 -24.46
N LEU A 77 2.14 -17.56 -24.26
CA LEU A 77 1.27 -17.02 -23.22
C LEU A 77 -0.11 -16.67 -23.79
N ASN A 78 -1.15 -17.17 -23.14
CA ASN A 78 -2.55 -16.82 -23.39
C ASN A 78 -3.04 -15.93 -22.26
N TYR A 79 -3.44 -14.72 -22.58
CA TYR A 79 -3.94 -13.71 -21.64
C TYR A 79 -5.45 -13.59 -21.74
N SER A 80 -6.12 -13.54 -20.59
CA SER A 80 -7.53 -13.16 -20.46
C SER A 80 -7.64 -12.04 -19.44
N TYR A 81 -7.97 -10.85 -19.92
CA TYR A 81 -8.27 -9.67 -19.12
C TYR A 81 -9.76 -9.62 -18.80
N TYR A 82 -10.07 -9.52 -17.52
CA TYR A 82 -11.40 -9.24 -17.02
C TYR A 82 -11.43 -7.74 -16.75
N PHE A 83 -12.29 -7.03 -17.46
CA PHE A 83 -12.47 -5.60 -17.32
C PHE A 83 -13.79 -5.30 -16.63
N TYR A 84 -13.81 -4.21 -15.88
CA TYR A 84 -15.01 -3.64 -15.31
C TYR A 84 -15.07 -2.13 -15.53
N LYS A 85 -16.27 -1.60 -15.73
CA LYS A 85 -16.53 -0.16 -15.84
C LYS A 85 -17.63 0.17 -14.85
N ILE A 86 -17.27 0.98 -13.86
CA ILE A 86 -18.23 1.49 -12.88
C ILE A 86 -18.91 2.70 -13.52
N ASP A 87 -20.23 2.64 -13.63
CA ASP A 87 -21.02 3.82 -14.00
C ASP A 87 -20.78 4.91 -12.94
N SER A 88 -20.44 6.12 -13.38
CA SER A 88 -19.87 7.22 -12.58
C SER A 88 -20.81 7.82 -11.51
N LEU A 89 -21.82 7.08 -11.06
CA LEU A 89 -22.74 7.43 -9.98
C LEU A 89 -22.31 6.87 -8.61
N LYS A 90 -21.20 6.11 -8.51
CA LYS A 90 -20.56 5.85 -7.22
C LYS A 90 -19.55 6.96 -6.90
N ALA A 91 -19.83 7.72 -5.85
CA ALA A 91 -18.87 8.63 -5.23
C ALA A 91 -17.57 7.87 -4.95
N ALA A 92 -16.44 8.44 -5.38
CA ALA A 92 -15.12 7.95 -5.02
C ALA A 92 -15.03 7.74 -3.49
N PRO A 93 -14.34 6.69 -3.02
CA PRO A 93 -14.14 6.48 -1.58
C PRO A 93 -13.51 7.76 -0.99
N LYS A 94 -14.17 8.35 0.01
CA LYS A 94 -13.70 9.56 0.67
C LYS A 94 -12.74 9.18 1.78
N ILE A 95 -11.48 9.61 1.65
CA ILE A 95 -10.47 9.46 2.69
C ILE A 95 -10.41 10.77 3.47
N ASN A 96 -10.62 10.69 4.77
CA ASN A 96 -10.57 11.84 5.67
C ASN A 96 -9.53 11.57 6.75
N SER A 97 -8.63 12.53 7.01
CA SER A 97 -7.69 12.46 8.14
C SER A 97 -8.45 12.27 9.45
N VAL A 98 -7.92 11.41 10.33
CA VAL A 98 -8.46 11.18 11.69
C VAL A 98 -7.82 12.17 12.68
N ASN A 99 -6.68 12.78 12.35
CA ASN A 99 -5.84 13.53 13.29
C ASN A 99 -5.73 15.02 12.93
N GLU A 100 -5.89 15.90 13.92
CA GLU A 100 -5.66 17.36 13.84
C GLU A 100 -4.23 17.78 14.24
N LYS A 101 -3.30 16.84 14.41
CA LYS A 101 -1.90 17.12 14.78
C LYS A 101 -0.92 16.58 13.74
N ALA A 102 0.18 17.33 13.56
CA ALA A 102 1.33 17.05 12.68
C ALA A 102 0.95 16.30 11.40
N GLU A 103 0.61 17.05 10.35
CA GLU A 103 0.27 16.49 9.04
C GLU A 103 1.43 15.62 8.54
N PHE A 104 1.19 14.31 8.44
CA PHE A 104 2.17 13.39 7.88
C PHE A 104 2.51 13.81 6.46
N SER A 105 3.81 13.86 6.17
CA SER A 105 4.31 14.21 4.86
C SER A 105 5.29 13.16 4.40
N VAL A 106 5.15 12.73 3.15
CA VAL A 106 6.12 11.87 2.47
C VAL A 106 7.35 12.64 1.98
N ARG A 107 7.34 13.98 2.09
CA ARG A 107 8.40 14.83 1.56
C ARG A 107 9.60 14.83 2.50
N PRO A 108 10.83 14.73 1.97
CA PRO A 108 12.03 14.74 2.78
C PRO A 108 12.24 16.10 3.44
N ILE A 109 12.69 16.09 4.70
CA ILE A 109 13.05 17.31 5.45
C ILE A 109 14.55 17.28 5.71
N GLY A 110 15.27 18.18 5.07
CA GLY A 110 16.72 18.34 5.21
C GLY A 110 17.09 19.39 6.26
N THR A 111 17.99 19.06 7.18
CA THR A 111 18.56 20.02 8.14
C THR A 111 20.00 19.67 8.48
N LYS A 112 20.81 20.64 8.90
CA LYS A 112 22.20 20.41 9.31
C LYS A 112 22.26 20.00 10.79
N ILE A 113 23.18 19.09 11.09
CA ILE A 113 23.51 18.72 12.46
C ILE A 113 24.40 19.82 13.05
N MET A 114 23.87 20.56 14.02
CA MET A 114 24.55 21.68 14.66
C MET A 114 25.12 21.35 16.04
N ASN A 115 24.61 20.29 16.68
CA ASN A 115 25.11 19.75 17.94
C ASN A 115 25.09 18.23 17.91
N LEU A 116 25.96 17.61 18.71
CA LEU A 116 26.02 16.16 18.87
C LEU A 116 26.38 15.82 20.31
N GLU A 117 25.51 15.14 21.02
CA GLU A 117 25.72 14.70 22.39
C GLU A 117 25.15 13.29 22.56
N ASN A 118 25.97 12.33 23.01
CA ASN A 118 25.54 10.94 23.24
C ASN A 118 24.76 10.32 22.07
N ASN A 119 25.27 10.50 20.85
CA ASN A 119 24.66 10.02 19.61
C ASN A 119 23.26 10.62 19.32
N LYS A 120 22.99 11.81 19.87
CA LYS A 120 21.76 12.57 19.68
C LYS A 120 22.04 13.98 19.20
N SER A 121 21.08 14.57 18.53
CA SER A 121 21.14 15.95 18.08
C SER A 121 19.80 16.64 18.32
N THR A 122 19.86 17.94 18.63
CA THR A 122 18.68 18.79 18.72
C THR A 122 18.57 19.59 17.44
N ILE A 123 17.49 19.40 16.70
CA ILE A 123 17.24 20.08 15.43
C ILE A 123 16.17 21.14 15.59
N ASN A 124 16.32 22.27 14.90
CA ASN A 124 15.34 23.35 14.85
C ASN A 124 14.20 23.03 13.86
N VAL A 125 13.65 21.83 13.98
CA VAL A 125 12.50 21.34 13.24
C VAL A 125 11.52 20.81 14.27
N GLY A 126 10.39 21.48 14.42
CA GLY A 126 9.35 21.12 15.38
C GLY A 126 8.23 20.28 14.77
N ASN A 127 7.27 19.88 15.61
CA ASN A 127 6.07 19.14 15.23
C ASN A 127 6.34 17.83 14.47
N LEU A 128 7.51 17.21 14.69
CA LEU A 128 7.82 15.88 14.17
C LEU A 128 7.12 14.79 14.99
N ILE A 129 6.89 13.64 14.35
CA ILE A 129 6.26 12.48 14.98
C ILE A 129 7.35 11.65 15.65
N VAL A 130 7.17 11.32 16.93
CA VAL A 130 8.10 10.42 17.64
C VAL A 130 8.07 9.05 16.96
N GLY A 131 9.25 8.53 16.61
CA GLY A 131 9.39 7.29 15.82
C GLY A 131 9.56 7.50 14.31
N GLN A 132 9.33 8.72 13.79
CA GLN A 132 9.70 9.09 12.41
C GLN A 132 11.21 8.92 12.21
N THR A 133 11.61 8.42 11.04
CA THR A 133 13.01 8.15 10.72
C THR A 133 13.55 8.97 9.56
N GLY A 134 14.87 8.91 9.43
CA GLY A 134 15.64 9.52 8.37
C GLY A 134 17.04 8.94 8.31
N ILE A 135 17.86 9.55 7.48
CA ILE A 135 19.27 9.22 7.31
C ILE A 135 20.16 10.43 7.58
N VAL A 136 21.41 10.19 7.95
CA VAL A 136 22.45 11.21 8.02
C VAL A 136 23.37 11.05 6.83
N VAL A 137 23.59 12.14 6.12
CA VAL A 137 24.40 12.20 4.90
C VAL A 137 25.59 13.12 5.13
N HIS A 138 26.79 12.58 4.94
CA HIS A 138 28.00 13.36 4.82
C HIS A 138 28.21 13.80 3.36
N ILE A 139 28.62 15.06 3.17
CA ILE A 139 28.94 15.64 1.86
C ILE A 139 30.44 15.96 1.86
N TYR A 140 31.19 15.35 0.92
CA TYR A 140 32.62 15.60 0.72
C TYR A 140 32.85 16.81 -0.19
N ASP A 141 34.09 17.33 -0.20
CA ASP A 141 34.49 18.54 -0.94
C ASP A 141 34.21 18.52 -2.46
N ASN A 142 33.95 17.35 -3.04
CA ASN A 142 33.62 17.15 -4.46
C ASN A 142 32.16 16.77 -4.70
N ASP A 143 31.26 17.19 -3.80
CA ASP A 143 29.82 16.88 -3.80
C ASP A 143 29.47 15.39 -3.72
N LYS A 144 30.45 14.50 -3.50
CA LYS A 144 30.18 13.09 -3.22
C LYS A 144 29.44 13.01 -1.89
N ARG A 145 28.45 12.13 -1.84
CA ARG A 145 27.57 11.94 -0.67
C ARG A 145 27.68 10.53 -0.16
N SER A 146 27.71 10.37 1.15
CA SER A 146 27.66 9.07 1.80
C SER A 146 26.66 9.10 2.93
N ILE A 147 25.79 8.10 2.98
CA ILE A 147 24.99 7.84 4.18
C ILE A 147 25.95 7.33 5.26
N VAL A 148 25.82 7.85 6.48
CA VAL A 148 26.68 7.50 7.63
C VAL A 148 25.91 6.89 8.78
N ALA A 149 24.63 7.18 8.91
CA ALA A 149 23.78 6.65 9.97
C ALA A 149 22.30 6.74 9.60
N ASN A 150 21.48 5.95 10.28
CA ASN A 150 20.05 6.19 10.41
C ASN A 150 19.81 7.19 11.56
N ALA A 151 18.63 7.83 11.56
CA ALA A 151 18.15 8.69 12.63
C ALA A 151 16.69 8.38 12.94
N LYS A 152 16.29 8.50 14.20
CA LYS A 152 14.88 8.47 14.63
C LYS A 152 14.56 9.64 15.54
N VAL A 153 13.37 10.20 15.42
CA VAL A 153 12.85 11.23 16.33
C VAL A 153 12.47 10.58 17.65
N ILE A 154 13.03 11.07 18.76
CA ILE A 154 12.75 10.56 20.12
C ILE A 154 11.89 11.53 20.95
N SER A 155 11.90 12.81 20.60
CA SER A 155 11.01 13.81 21.18
C SER A 155 10.86 15.01 20.24
N SER A 156 9.73 15.71 20.34
CA SER A 156 9.41 16.85 19.50
C SER A 156 8.51 17.83 20.26
N ASN A 157 8.73 19.12 20.03
CA ASN A 157 7.89 20.23 20.46
C ASN A 157 7.63 21.15 19.23
N PRO A 158 6.86 22.25 19.35
CA PRO A 158 6.55 23.11 18.21
C PRO A 158 7.75 23.76 17.51
N ASN A 159 8.90 23.89 18.19
CA ASN A 159 10.07 24.63 17.70
C ASN A 159 11.28 23.74 17.41
N SER A 160 11.42 22.62 18.13
CA SER A 160 12.58 21.75 18.02
C SER A 160 12.24 20.29 18.30
N SER A 161 13.12 19.41 17.82
CA SER A 161 13.04 17.97 18.04
C SER A 161 14.40 17.42 18.42
N VAL A 162 14.40 16.30 19.14
CA VAL A 162 15.61 15.53 19.43
C VAL A 162 15.58 14.26 18.59
N VAL A 163 16.67 14.01 17.89
CA VAL A 163 16.90 12.79 17.12
C VAL A 163 17.99 11.94 17.76
N GLU A 164 17.85 10.63 17.66
CA GLU A 164 18.86 9.64 18.06
C GLU A 164 19.35 8.91 16.81
N PHE A 165 20.67 8.80 16.67
CA PHE A 165 21.29 8.10 15.55
C PHE A 165 21.48 6.62 15.85
N PHE A 166 21.48 5.79 14.82
CA PHE A 166 21.79 4.37 14.92
C PHE A 166 22.40 3.88 13.61
N SER A 167 22.95 2.66 13.62
CA SER A 167 23.65 2.10 12.47
C SER A 167 22.79 2.06 11.20
N PHE A 168 23.43 2.28 10.05
CA PHE A 168 22.81 2.13 8.73
C PHE A 168 23.17 0.78 8.13
N ASP A 169 22.20 -0.13 8.06
CA ASP A 169 22.32 -1.50 7.56
C ASP A 169 21.39 -1.81 6.38
N ASP A 170 20.71 -0.77 5.85
CA ASP A 170 19.65 -0.89 4.85
C ASP A 170 20.09 -1.42 3.47
N LEU A 171 21.37 -1.27 3.15
CA LEU A 171 21.95 -1.60 1.84
C LEU A 171 23.11 -2.59 1.98
N LYS A 172 23.03 -3.50 2.95
CA LYS A 172 24.12 -4.43 3.22
C LYS A 172 24.42 -5.30 1.98
N GLN A 173 25.64 -5.19 1.50
CA GLN A 173 26.20 -5.97 0.40
C GLN A 173 27.62 -6.38 0.78
N ASP A 174 27.91 -7.68 0.86
CA ASP A 174 29.24 -8.17 1.26
C ASP A 174 30.34 -7.75 0.27
N ALA A 175 29.96 -7.42 -0.98
CA ALA A 175 30.87 -6.98 -2.02
C ALA A 175 31.18 -5.46 -2.00
N LEU A 176 30.44 -4.65 -1.24
CA LEU A 176 30.62 -3.20 -1.22
C LEU A 176 31.25 -2.73 0.09
N PRO A 177 32.22 -1.78 0.05
CA PRO A 177 32.77 -1.21 1.26
C PRO A 177 31.70 -0.43 2.02
N ILE A 178 31.69 -0.59 3.34
CA ILE A 178 30.91 0.23 4.26
C ILE A 178 31.77 1.35 4.83
N THR A 179 31.15 2.49 5.13
CA THR A 179 31.86 3.60 5.78
C THR A 179 32.02 3.35 7.28
N ASN A 180 33.21 3.64 7.81
CA ASN A 180 33.48 3.64 9.26
C ASN A 180 33.26 5.03 9.89
N ARG A 181 32.75 6.00 9.11
CA ARG A 181 32.53 7.37 9.57
C ARG A 181 31.33 7.43 10.50
N ASN A 182 31.54 8.03 11.66
CA ASN A 182 30.46 8.39 12.58
C ASN A 182 29.85 9.73 12.20
N VAL A 183 28.60 9.95 12.64
CA VAL A 183 27.90 11.23 12.52
C VAL A 183 28.76 12.36 13.09
N SER A 184 28.85 13.47 12.35
CA SER A 184 29.63 14.65 12.72
C SER A 184 28.82 15.94 12.55
N ILE A 185 29.26 17.00 13.24
CA ILE A 185 28.72 18.35 13.05
C ILE A 185 28.89 18.75 11.57
N ASN A 186 27.88 19.44 11.03
CA ASN A 186 27.71 19.83 9.62
C ASN A 186 27.28 18.72 8.66
N ASP A 187 27.15 17.46 9.09
CA ASP A 187 26.45 16.45 8.29
C ASP A 187 24.96 16.84 8.14
N VAL A 188 24.33 16.34 7.08
CA VAL A 188 22.93 16.66 6.75
C VAL A 188 22.03 15.53 7.22
N LEU A 189 21.12 15.83 8.13
CA LEU A 189 20.00 14.96 8.46
C LEU A 189 18.90 15.12 7.40
N VAL A 190 18.45 14.00 6.84
CA VAL A 190 17.33 13.92 5.90
C VAL A 190 16.26 13.03 6.50
N LEU A 191 15.24 13.64 7.12
CA LEU A 191 14.06 12.96 7.62
C LEU A 191 13.10 12.60 6.48
N ASN A 192 12.20 11.66 6.71
CA ASN A 192 11.26 11.13 5.71
C ASN A 192 11.97 10.54 4.49
N TYR A 193 13.18 10.01 4.69
CA TYR A 193 13.94 9.39 3.62
C TYR A 193 13.15 8.20 3.06
N MET A 194 12.88 8.25 1.76
CA MET A 194 12.11 7.24 1.02
C MET A 194 10.68 7.00 1.54
N TYR A 195 10.06 7.96 2.23
CA TYR A 195 8.68 7.82 2.71
C TYR A 195 7.64 7.72 1.58
N ASN A 196 7.99 8.17 0.38
CA ASN A 196 7.20 7.97 -0.82
C ASN A 196 7.31 6.54 -1.39
N SER A 197 8.26 5.71 -0.95
CA SER A 197 8.39 4.32 -1.38
C SER A 197 7.81 3.41 -0.32
N SER A 198 6.71 2.74 -0.65
CA SER A 198 5.83 2.14 0.36
C SER A 198 5.41 0.72 0.01
N LEU A 199 5.22 -0.11 1.04
CA LEU A 199 4.46 -1.36 0.93
C LEU A 199 3.00 -1.10 1.32
N LEU A 200 2.05 -1.68 0.59
CA LEU A 200 0.63 -1.67 0.95
C LEU A 200 0.16 -3.07 1.31
N ILE A 201 -0.31 -3.22 2.55
CA ILE A 201 -0.96 -4.41 3.09
C ILE A 201 -2.46 -4.08 3.18
N ALA A 202 -3.22 -4.67 2.26
CA ALA A 202 -4.65 -4.44 2.13
C ALA A 202 -5.38 -5.79 2.08
N PRO A 203 -6.62 -5.88 2.58
CA PRO A 203 -7.34 -7.15 2.64
C PRO A 203 -7.85 -7.62 1.28
N ASN A 204 -8.08 -6.73 0.31
CA ASN A 204 -8.64 -7.10 -0.99
C ASN A 204 -8.27 -6.15 -2.11
N PHE A 205 -8.61 -6.55 -3.35
CA PHE A 205 -8.30 -5.77 -4.53
C PHE A 205 -8.89 -4.36 -4.49
N ASP A 206 -10.15 -4.22 -4.08
CA ASP A 206 -10.84 -2.91 -4.05
C ASP A 206 -10.15 -1.93 -3.09
N SER A 207 -9.84 -2.38 -1.87
CA SER A 207 -9.10 -1.57 -0.91
C SER A 207 -7.68 -1.28 -1.39
N PHE A 208 -7.00 -2.26 -1.99
CA PHE A 208 -5.67 -2.08 -2.55
C PHE A 208 -5.65 -1.01 -3.65
N GLN A 209 -6.58 -1.07 -4.60
CA GLN A 209 -6.68 -0.08 -5.69
C GLN A 209 -7.08 1.30 -5.18
N ALA A 210 -8.06 1.37 -4.28
CA ALA A 210 -8.55 2.64 -3.75
C ALA A 210 -7.46 3.42 -3.00
N VAL A 211 -6.66 2.74 -2.15
CA VAL A 211 -5.55 3.39 -1.44
C VAL A 211 -4.48 3.89 -2.42
N ARG A 212 -4.10 3.09 -3.42
CA ARG A 212 -3.12 3.51 -4.43
C ARG A 212 -3.60 4.70 -5.26
N ASN A 213 -4.90 4.78 -5.53
CA ASN A 213 -5.50 5.89 -6.27
C ASN A 213 -5.56 7.18 -5.47
N GLU A 214 -5.69 7.11 -4.15
CA GLU A 214 -5.69 8.29 -3.28
C GLU A 214 -4.26 8.80 -3.03
N PHE A 215 -3.37 7.91 -2.59
CA PHE A 215 -2.00 8.27 -2.20
C PHE A 215 -1.06 8.29 -3.41
N LYS A 216 -1.35 9.15 -4.38
CA LYS A 216 -0.59 9.24 -5.65
C LYS A 216 0.85 9.71 -5.51
N GLU A 217 1.17 10.42 -4.41
CA GLU A 217 2.56 10.78 -4.10
C GLU A 217 3.39 9.57 -3.62
N ASN A 218 2.73 8.45 -3.25
CA ASN A 218 3.37 7.20 -2.85
C ASN A 218 3.52 6.24 -4.04
N ASN A 219 4.76 5.79 -4.24
CA ASN A 219 5.10 4.65 -5.07
C ASN A 219 4.95 3.36 -4.27
N PHE A 220 3.82 2.68 -4.45
CA PHE A 220 3.56 1.39 -3.82
C PHE A 220 4.19 0.23 -4.60
N ILE A 221 5.09 -0.50 -3.94
CA ILE A 221 5.53 -1.81 -4.45
C ILE A 221 4.33 -2.77 -4.44
N HIS A 222 4.23 -3.60 -5.48
CA HIS A 222 3.10 -4.52 -5.59
C HIS A 222 3.16 -5.59 -4.48
N SER A 223 2.02 -5.91 -3.88
CA SER A 223 1.90 -6.88 -2.79
C SER A 223 2.42 -8.28 -3.17
N ASP A 224 2.17 -8.73 -4.41
CA ASP A 224 2.73 -9.96 -4.98
C ASP A 224 4.25 -10.11 -4.83
N ILE A 225 5.03 -9.03 -4.83
CA ILE A 225 6.50 -9.12 -4.64
C ILE A 225 6.82 -9.54 -3.21
N PHE A 226 6.12 -8.94 -2.24
CA PHE A 226 6.23 -9.35 -0.84
C PHE A 226 5.73 -10.78 -0.66
N ALA A 227 4.60 -11.10 -1.28
CA ALA A 227 4.01 -12.43 -1.24
C ALA A 227 4.98 -13.49 -1.79
N ALA A 228 5.58 -13.27 -2.96
CA ALA A 228 6.57 -14.18 -3.54
C ALA A 228 7.78 -14.42 -2.60
N LYS A 229 8.26 -13.37 -1.91
CA LYS A 229 9.31 -13.49 -0.89
C LYS A 229 8.87 -14.35 0.29
N LEU A 230 7.65 -14.13 0.79
CA LEU A 230 7.06 -14.94 1.86
C LEU A 230 6.93 -16.41 1.46
N LYS A 231 6.46 -16.69 0.23
CA LYS A 231 6.39 -18.04 -0.33
C LYS A 231 7.77 -18.69 -0.38
N TYR A 232 8.76 -18.00 -0.95
CA TYR A 232 10.14 -18.48 -1.03
C TYR A 232 10.73 -18.82 0.35
N ASN A 233 10.40 -18.02 1.37
CA ASN A 233 10.85 -18.22 2.73
C ASN A 233 9.99 -19.21 3.55
N ASN A 234 8.91 -19.76 2.99
CA ASN A 234 7.90 -20.55 3.71
C ASN A 234 7.32 -19.81 4.94
N ARG A 235 7.06 -18.50 4.80
CA ARG A 235 6.49 -17.63 5.85
C ARG A 235 5.17 -17.01 5.39
N PRO A 236 4.08 -17.79 5.25
CA PRO A 236 2.79 -17.25 4.79
C PRO A 236 2.19 -16.20 5.75
N TYR A 237 2.65 -16.15 7.00
CA TYR A 237 2.20 -15.19 8.02
C TYR A 237 3.34 -14.23 8.36
N PRO A 238 3.41 -13.05 7.72
CA PRO A 238 4.52 -12.13 7.92
C PRO A 238 4.50 -11.55 9.33
N THR A 239 5.55 -11.78 10.11
CA THR A 239 5.72 -11.06 11.38
C THR A 239 6.09 -9.61 11.15
N LYS A 240 6.11 -8.81 12.22
CA LYS A 240 6.68 -7.46 12.18
C LYS A 240 8.08 -7.48 11.55
N GLU A 241 8.94 -8.38 12.00
CA GLU A 241 10.32 -8.52 11.54
C GLU A 241 10.41 -8.89 10.06
N ASP A 242 9.51 -9.75 9.56
CA ASP A 242 9.45 -10.09 8.12
C ASP A 242 9.12 -8.85 7.27
N ILE A 243 8.18 -8.02 7.73
CA ILE A 243 7.78 -6.79 7.04
C ILE A 243 8.93 -5.78 7.05
N GLN A 244 9.59 -5.59 8.20
CA GLN A 244 10.71 -4.67 8.34
C GLN A 244 11.91 -5.11 7.48
N GLN A 245 12.22 -6.40 7.49
CA GLN A 245 13.28 -6.97 6.66
C GLN A 245 12.99 -6.78 5.17
N PHE A 246 11.76 -7.07 4.73
CA PHE A 246 11.36 -6.84 3.35
C PHE A 246 11.43 -5.35 2.97
N ALA A 247 10.94 -4.47 3.84
CA ALA A 247 11.01 -3.03 3.61
C ALA A 247 12.47 -2.55 3.49
N MET A 248 13.37 -3.10 4.30
CA MET A 248 14.79 -2.81 4.21
C MET A 248 15.40 -3.29 2.89
N GLU A 249 15.16 -4.54 2.50
CA GLU A 249 15.63 -5.12 1.22
C GLU A 249 15.13 -4.36 -0.02
N GLN A 250 13.92 -3.80 0.06
CA GLN A 250 13.29 -3.06 -1.03
C GLN A 250 13.45 -1.54 -0.91
N ASN A 251 14.21 -1.04 0.08
CA ASN A 251 14.39 0.39 0.36
C ASN A 251 13.08 1.18 0.51
N LEU A 252 12.14 0.65 1.31
CA LEU A 252 10.85 1.27 1.58
C LEU A 252 10.92 2.07 2.88
N GLY A 253 10.46 3.33 2.85
CA GLY A 253 10.42 4.17 4.05
C GLY A 253 9.15 4.01 4.87
N THR A 254 8.05 3.54 4.25
CA THR A 254 6.76 3.39 4.93
C THR A 254 6.04 2.09 4.57
N VAL A 255 5.13 1.67 5.44
CA VAL A 255 4.20 0.56 5.23
C VAL A 255 2.80 1.03 5.55
N PHE A 256 1.87 0.76 4.65
CA PHE A 256 0.46 1.12 4.78
C PHE A 256 -0.33 -0.13 5.13
N PHE A 257 -1.18 -0.05 6.16
CA PHE A 257 -2.09 -1.11 6.55
C PHE A 257 -3.53 -0.63 6.41
N VAL A 258 -4.34 -1.38 5.68
CA VAL A 258 -5.79 -1.15 5.62
C VAL A 258 -6.47 -2.09 6.61
N LEU A 259 -7.08 -1.55 7.67
CA LEU A 259 -7.69 -2.33 8.76
C LEU A 259 -8.95 -1.63 9.28
N ASP A 260 -10.05 -2.36 9.47
CA ASP A 260 -11.29 -1.85 10.09
C ASP A 260 -11.76 -0.48 9.57
N GLY A 261 -11.74 -0.30 8.25
CA GLY A 261 -12.12 0.97 7.64
C GLY A 261 -11.20 2.15 7.98
N LYS A 262 -9.93 1.86 8.27
CA LYS A 262 -8.86 2.84 8.45
C LYS A 262 -7.64 2.45 7.62
N ILE A 263 -6.85 3.45 7.29
CA ILE A 263 -5.51 3.30 6.73
C ILE A 263 -4.54 3.76 7.80
N PHE A 264 -3.58 2.93 8.16
CA PHE A 264 -2.48 3.27 9.06
C PHE A 264 -1.21 3.42 8.24
N VAL A 265 -0.54 4.56 8.37
CA VAL A 265 0.77 4.80 7.78
C VAL A 265 1.82 4.55 8.85
N VAL A 266 2.77 3.66 8.56
CA VAL A 266 3.73 3.16 9.54
C VAL A 266 5.13 3.37 9.02
N ASP A 267 6.04 3.85 9.88
CA ASP A 267 7.47 3.93 9.58
C ASP A 267 8.05 2.52 9.43
N SER A 268 8.77 2.23 8.35
CA SER A 268 9.25 0.86 8.10
C SER A 268 10.32 0.39 9.10
N LYS A 269 11.05 1.31 9.73
CA LYS A 269 12.23 1.02 10.57
C LYS A 269 11.91 0.93 12.04
N THR A 270 11.11 1.87 12.56
CA THR A 270 10.66 1.84 13.96
C THR A 270 9.34 1.10 14.11
N PHE A 271 8.60 0.94 13.02
CA PHE A 271 7.25 0.39 13.00
C PHE A 271 6.25 1.24 13.80
N THR A 272 6.53 2.54 13.91
CA THR A 272 5.66 3.50 14.59
C THR A 272 4.55 3.94 13.65
N ILE A 273 3.32 4.03 14.15
CA ILE A 273 2.21 4.62 13.41
C ILE A 273 2.46 6.13 13.28
N LEU A 274 2.66 6.59 12.06
CA LEU A 274 2.91 7.99 11.71
C LEU A 274 1.60 8.76 11.53
N ASP A 275 0.61 8.14 10.89
CA ASP A 275 -0.71 8.74 10.71
C ASP A 275 -1.81 7.69 10.51
N SER A 276 -3.06 8.14 10.57
CA SER A 276 -4.21 7.32 10.27
C SER A 276 -5.32 8.09 9.56
N TYR A 277 -5.97 7.44 8.61
CA TYR A 277 -7.08 7.99 7.83
C TYR A 277 -8.31 7.10 7.94
N ARG A 278 -9.51 7.70 7.94
CA ARG A 278 -10.76 6.93 7.78
C ARG A 278 -10.88 6.54 6.32
N PHE A 279 -11.26 5.30 6.07
CA PHE A 279 -11.38 4.74 4.74
C PHE A 279 -12.55 3.78 4.67
N THR A 280 -13.58 4.12 3.90
CA THR A 280 -14.74 3.24 3.73
C THR A 280 -14.53 2.33 2.52
N PHE A 281 -14.54 1.02 2.75
CA PHE A 281 -14.46 -0.01 1.72
C PHE A 281 -15.31 -1.23 2.09
N ASP A 282 -15.62 -2.07 1.10
CA ASP A 282 -16.36 -3.31 1.33
C ASP A 282 -15.47 -4.33 2.07
N GLN A 283 -15.96 -4.81 3.21
CA GLN A 283 -15.27 -5.75 4.10
C GLN A 283 -15.57 -7.22 3.78
N LYS A 284 -16.46 -7.52 2.81
CA LYS A 284 -17.03 -8.87 2.65
C LYS A 284 -16.04 -9.93 2.14
N GLU A 285 -14.95 -9.53 1.51
CA GLU A 285 -14.00 -10.43 0.88
C GLU A 285 -12.59 -10.05 1.35
N GLN A 286 -12.15 -10.56 2.51
CA GLN A 286 -10.80 -10.32 3.01
C GLN A 286 -9.91 -11.54 2.74
N GLN A 287 -8.74 -11.30 2.13
CA GLN A 287 -7.71 -12.28 1.84
C GLN A 287 -6.62 -12.28 2.92
N ILE A 288 -6.03 -13.45 3.20
CA ILE A 288 -4.96 -13.64 4.18
C ILE A 288 -3.75 -14.27 3.48
N PRO A 289 -2.51 -13.80 3.72
CA PRO A 289 -2.15 -12.74 4.67
C PRO A 289 -2.59 -11.34 4.22
N PHE A 290 -2.74 -11.09 2.93
CA PHE A 290 -3.22 -9.84 2.37
C PHE A 290 -3.61 -10.09 0.92
N TYR A 291 -4.13 -9.08 0.24
CA TYR A 291 -4.43 -9.14 -1.19
C TYR A 291 -3.19 -9.49 -2.03
N THR A 292 -3.17 -10.67 -2.62
CA THR A 292 -2.10 -11.15 -3.50
C THR A 292 -2.66 -12.07 -4.57
N ARG A 293 -2.02 -12.10 -5.74
CA ARG A 293 -2.32 -13.07 -6.81
C ARG A 293 -1.40 -14.28 -6.78
N VAL A 294 -0.41 -14.28 -5.89
CA VAL A 294 0.52 -15.40 -5.74
C VAL A 294 -0.18 -16.55 -5.00
N GLU A 295 -0.44 -17.63 -5.72
CA GLU A 295 -1.07 -18.85 -5.23
C GLU A 295 -0.26 -19.53 -4.11
N ASP A 296 -0.92 -20.35 -3.29
CA ASP A 296 -0.37 -21.14 -2.18
C ASP A 296 0.36 -20.37 -1.07
N ILE A 297 0.19 -19.05 -1.01
CA ILE A 297 0.54 -18.26 0.18
C ILE A 297 -0.63 -18.28 1.18
N GLU A 298 -1.83 -18.52 0.67
CA GLU A 298 -3.03 -18.75 1.46
C GLU A 298 -2.95 -20.17 2.06
N SER A 299 -2.72 -20.29 3.37
CA SER A 299 -3.01 -21.55 4.07
C SER A 299 -4.47 -21.57 4.51
N PRO A 300 -5.12 -22.75 4.58
CA PRO A 300 -6.45 -22.87 5.15
C PRO A 300 -6.47 -22.30 6.58
N PHE A 301 -7.40 -21.38 6.83
CA PHE A 301 -7.58 -20.62 8.07
C PHE A 301 -7.52 -21.49 9.36
N TYR A 302 -7.90 -22.76 9.26
CA TYR A 302 -7.80 -23.76 10.34
C TYR A 302 -6.38 -23.96 10.90
N GLN A 303 -5.33 -23.77 10.08
CA GLN A 303 -3.94 -23.90 10.56
C GLN A 303 -3.51 -22.70 11.43
N ILE A 304 -4.03 -21.50 11.14
CA ILE A 304 -3.78 -20.26 11.92
C ILE A 304 -4.43 -20.37 13.29
N ALA A 305 -5.70 -20.77 13.30
CA ALA A 305 -6.47 -21.03 14.50
C ALA A 305 -5.74 -21.97 15.47
N PHE A 306 -5.14 -23.03 14.92
CA PHE A 306 -4.40 -24.02 15.68
C PHE A 306 -3.07 -23.48 16.25
N ILE A 307 -2.34 -22.64 15.50
CA ILE A 307 -1.06 -22.05 15.93
C ILE A 307 -1.26 -20.97 17.00
N PHE A 308 -2.31 -20.16 16.88
CA PHE A 308 -2.57 -19.04 17.79
C PHE A 308 -3.56 -19.38 18.92
N GLY A 309 -4.08 -20.62 18.95
CA GLY A 309 -5.02 -21.09 19.96
C GLY A 309 -6.38 -20.37 19.91
N ASP A 310 -6.71 -19.74 18.79
CA ASP A 310 -7.91 -18.91 18.64
C ASP A 310 -8.58 -19.19 17.29
N GLU A 311 -9.69 -19.92 17.33
CA GLU A 311 -10.40 -20.46 16.15
C GLU A 311 -11.00 -19.39 15.22
N LYS A 312 -10.85 -18.09 15.54
CA LYS A 312 -11.50 -16.97 14.83
C LYS A 312 -10.59 -15.79 14.47
N LEU A 313 -9.27 -15.98 14.38
CA LEU A 313 -8.34 -14.88 14.11
C LEU A 313 -8.53 -14.24 12.72
N THR A 314 -9.16 -13.06 12.63
CA THR A 314 -9.39 -12.38 11.34
C THR A 314 -8.14 -11.66 10.82
N TYR A 315 -8.15 -11.26 9.54
CA TYR A 315 -7.11 -10.40 8.96
C TYR A 315 -6.88 -9.14 9.81
N ASN A 316 -7.97 -8.49 10.23
CA ASN A 316 -7.90 -7.29 11.06
C ASN A 316 -7.30 -7.59 12.45
N ASP A 317 -7.69 -8.69 13.10
CA ASP A 317 -7.14 -9.08 14.40
C ASP A 317 -5.64 -9.36 14.32
N TYR A 318 -5.21 -10.06 13.26
CA TYR A 318 -3.80 -10.38 13.03
C TYR A 318 -2.93 -9.12 12.92
N TYR A 319 -3.30 -8.19 12.05
CA TYR A 319 -2.50 -6.98 11.86
C TYR A 319 -2.64 -5.95 12.97
N LYS A 320 -3.77 -5.91 13.69
CA LYS A 320 -3.86 -5.14 14.94
C LYS A 320 -2.85 -5.63 15.96
N LYS A 321 -2.70 -6.95 16.11
CA LYS A 321 -1.69 -7.54 17.00
C LYS A 321 -0.26 -7.17 16.56
N ILE A 322 0.03 -7.21 15.26
CA ILE A 322 1.32 -6.77 14.70
C ILE A 322 1.60 -5.30 14.99
N LEU A 323 0.58 -4.43 14.85
CA LEU A 323 0.70 -3.00 15.09
C LEU A 323 0.63 -2.61 16.58
N GLY A 324 0.31 -3.56 17.48
CA GLY A 324 0.12 -3.29 18.90
C GLY A 324 -1.14 -2.45 19.21
N ILE A 325 -2.15 -2.51 18.34
CA ILE A 325 -3.42 -1.81 18.49
C ILE A 325 -4.41 -2.73 19.21
N LYS A 326 -5.16 -2.20 20.18
CA LYS A 326 -6.21 -2.94 20.92
C LYS A 326 -7.53 -2.97 20.18
#